data_AF-D2GY59-F1
#
_entry.id   AF-D2GY59-F1
#
_cell.length_a   1.000
_cell.length_b   1.000
_cell.length_c   1.000
_cell.angle_alpha   90.00
_cell.angle_beta   90.00
_cell.angle_gamma   90.00
#
_symmetry.space_group_name_H-M   'P 1'
#
loop_
_entity.id
_entity.type
_entity.pdbx_description
1 polymer ?
#
loop_
_entity_poly.entity_id
_entity_poly.type
_entity_poly.pdbx_seq_one_letter_code
_entity_poly.pdbx_strand_id
1 'polypeptide(L)' 'RHHIGYEIFADFKAENMQHFWNKKVTAAVAETFFLGWIDEQVLLIQGKEEHLEALREGWTRRALRPP' A
#
# COMPACT_ATOMS: atom_id res chain seq x y z
N ARG A 1 -5.20 17.78 -10.60
CA ARG A 1 -5.96 17.36 -9.40
C ARG A 1 -4.89 17.08 -8.35
N HIS A 2 -4.80 17.85 -7.26
CA HIS A 2 -3.89 17.48 -6.16
C HIS A 2 -4.55 16.29 -5.47
N HIS A 3 -4.06 15.08 -5.75
CA HIS A 3 -4.49 13.91 -4.99
C HIS A 3 -3.90 14.06 -3.60
N ILE A 4 -4.73 14.23 -2.59
CA ILE A 4 -4.28 14.28 -1.19
C ILE A 4 -3.74 12.89 -0.87
N GLY A 5 -2.62 12.76 -0.16
CA GLY A 5 -1.96 11.46 0.07
C GLY A 5 -2.87 10.35 0.64
N TYR A 6 -3.95 10.71 1.32
CA TYR A 6 -4.99 9.75 1.72
C TYR A 6 -5.71 9.09 0.53
N GLU A 7 -6.00 9.83 -0.55
CA GLU A 7 -6.59 9.28 -1.78
C GLU A 7 -5.65 8.27 -2.43
N ILE A 8 -4.34 8.58 -2.51
CA ILE A 8 -3.33 7.65 -3.03
C ILE A 8 -3.30 6.36 -2.21
N PHE A 9 -3.39 6.48 -0.88
CA PHE A 9 -3.48 5.32 0.01
C PHE A 9 -4.78 4.52 -0.20
N ALA A 10 -5.92 5.19 -0.37
CA ALA A 10 -7.20 4.56 -0.62
C ALA A 10 -7.21 3.81 -1.97
N ASP A 11 -6.67 4.42 -3.01
CA ASP A 11 -6.51 3.81 -4.33
C ASP A 11 -5.58 2.59 -4.24
N PHE A 12 -4.45 2.69 -3.55
CA PHE A 12 -3.57 1.54 -3.30
C PHE A 12 -4.30 0.37 -2.63
N LYS A 13 -5.16 0.64 -1.65
CA LYS A 13 -6.02 -0.39 -1.03
C LYS A 13 -7.02 -0.97 -2.02
N ALA A 14 -7.67 -0.12 -2.80
CA ALA A 14 -8.67 -0.52 -3.79
C ALA A 14 -8.07 -1.39 -4.90
N GLU A 15 -6.91 -1.01 -5.43
CA GLU A 15 -6.16 -1.77 -6.45
C GLU A 15 -5.86 -3.20 -5.97
N ASN A 16 -5.34 -3.35 -4.75
CA ASN A 16 -5.11 -4.69 -4.20
C ASN A 16 -6.41 -5.49 -4.01
N MET A 17 -7.50 -4.84 -3.58
CA MET A 17 -8.80 -5.50 -3.43
C MET A 17 -9.37 -5.99 -4.76
N GLN A 18 -9.16 -5.26 -5.85
CA GLN A 18 -9.66 -5.61 -7.18
C GLN A 18 -8.80 -6.68 -7.86
N HIS A 19 -7.48 -6.65 -7.64
CA HIS A 19 -6.55 -7.47 -8.41
C HIS A 19 -5.90 -8.63 -7.65
N PHE A 20 -6.05 -8.66 -6.31
CA PHE A 20 -5.50 -9.69 -5.43
C PHE A 20 -4.05 -10.06 -5.78
N TRP A 21 -3.07 -9.32 -5.26
CA TRP A 21 -1.66 -9.61 -5.59
C TRP A 21 -1.17 -10.94 -4.99
N ASN A 22 -1.46 -11.19 -3.71
CA ASN A 22 -1.35 -12.50 -3.05
C ASN A 22 -1.91 -12.42 -1.63
N LYS A 23 -2.08 -13.55 -0.96
CA LYS A 23 -2.65 -13.62 0.40
C LYS A 23 -1.88 -12.79 1.44
N LYS A 24 -0.54 -12.85 1.45
CA LYS A 24 0.31 -12.16 2.44
C LYS A 24 0.22 -10.64 2.26
N VAL A 25 0.30 -10.18 1.03
CA VAL A 25 0.19 -8.77 0.66
C VAL A 25 -1.23 -8.26 0.92
N THR A 26 -2.26 -9.01 0.56
CA THR A 26 -3.65 -8.59 0.82
C THR A 26 -3.93 -8.39 2.31
N ALA A 27 -3.46 -9.31 3.16
CA ALA A 27 -3.55 -9.14 4.61
C ALA A 27 -2.78 -7.90 5.08
N ALA A 28 -1.56 -7.71 4.56
CA ALA A 28 -0.74 -6.56 4.91
C ALA A 28 -1.38 -5.22 4.51
N VAL A 29 -1.92 -5.11 3.29
CA VAL A 29 -2.63 -3.92 2.81
C VAL A 29 -3.82 -3.62 3.72
N ALA A 30 -4.66 -4.61 4.04
CA ALA A 30 -5.83 -4.43 4.89
C ALA A 30 -5.47 -3.86 6.28
N GLU A 31 -4.38 -4.37 6.87
CA GLU A 31 -3.91 -4.08 8.23
C GLU A 31 -2.93 -2.89 8.32
N THR A 32 -2.80 -2.11 7.24
CA THR A 32 -2.05 -0.83 7.27
C THR A 32 -2.96 0.38 7.39
N PHE A 33 -2.40 1.45 7.95
CA PHE A 33 -3.07 2.73 8.22
C PHE A 33 -2.26 3.89 7.65
N PHE A 34 -2.95 4.91 7.16
CA PHE A 34 -2.33 6.14 6.71
C PHE A 34 -1.85 6.98 7.90
N LEU A 35 -0.60 7.45 7.86
CA LEU A 35 -0.05 8.37 8.86
C LEU A 35 0.13 9.80 8.32
N GLY A 36 0.42 9.94 7.02
CA GLY A 36 0.72 11.24 6.46
C GLY A 36 1.32 11.17 5.08
N TRP A 37 1.58 12.36 4.54
CA TRP A 37 2.13 12.54 3.21
C TRP A 37 3.11 13.70 3.25
N ILE A 38 4.37 13.45 2.88
CA ILE A 38 5.45 14.44 2.92
C ILE A 38 5.75 14.90 1.48
N ASP A 39 5.83 16.22 1.31
CA ASP A 39 6.26 16.91 0.08
C ASP A 39 5.59 16.43 -1.21
N GLU A 40 4.33 16.00 -1.08
CA GLU A 40 3.55 15.40 -2.15
C GLU A 40 4.16 14.13 -2.79
N GLN A 41 5.15 13.50 -2.15
CA GLN A 41 5.97 12.44 -2.75
C GLN A 41 6.06 11.16 -1.91
N VAL A 42 6.01 11.28 -0.58
CA VAL A 42 6.25 10.14 0.32
C VAL A 42 5.02 9.84 1.15
N LEU A 43 4.44 8.66 0.91
CA LEU A 43 3.34 8.13 1.70
C LEU A 43 3.87 7.48 2.97
N LEU A 44 3.41 7.95 4.12
CA LEU A 44 3.70 7.32 5.41
C LEU A 44 2.56 6.40 5.81
N ILE A 45 2.88 5.14 6.04
CA ILE A 45 1.93 4.13 6.51
C ILE A 45 2.44 3.43 7.77
N GLN A 46 1.51 3.04 8.63
CA GLN A 46 1.78 2.23 9.82
C GLN A 46 1.18 0.83 9.66
N GLY A 47 1.84 -0.17 10.23
CA GLY A 47 1.35 -1.53 10.34
C GLY A 47 2.28 -2.36 11.23
N LYS A 48 1.93 -3.63 11.43
CA LYS A 48 2.85 -4.59 12.08
C LYS A 48 4.07 -4.81 11.20
N GLU A 49 5.22 -5.11 11.81
CA GLU A 49 6.49 -5.34 11.11
C GLU A 49 6.36 -6.38 9.98
N GLU A 50 5.73 -7.53 10.28
CA GLU A 50 5.47 -8.60 9.31
C GLU A 50 4.66 -8.16 8.08
N HIS A 51 3.73 -7.21 8.25
CA HIS A 51 2.93 -6.64 7.17
C HIS A 51 3.74 -5.64 6.35
N LEU A 52 4.50 -4.76 7.01
CA LEU A 52 5.37 -3.79 6.34
C LEU A 52 6.45 -4.50 5.52
N GLU A 53 7.03 -5.57 6.05
CA GLU A 53 7.97 -6.42 5.33
C GLU A 53 7.34 -7.08 4.10
N ALA A 54 6.11 -7.60 4.21
CA ALA A 54 5.39 -8.16 3.06
C ALA A 54 5.20 -7.14 1.93
N LEU A 55 4.84 -5.90 2.28
CA LEU A 55 4.68 -4.82 1.32
C LEU A 55 6.01 -4.43 0.69
N ARG A 56 7.07 -4.30 1.49
CA ARG A 56 8.43 -4.00 1.03
C ARG A 56 8.94 -5.06 0.04
N GLU A 57 8.75 -6.34 0.36
CA GLU A 57 9.09 -7.46 -0.51
C GLU A 57 8.31 -7.40 -1.83
N GLY A 58 6.98 -7.20 -1.75
CA GLY A 58 6.11 -7.09 -2.93
C GLY A 58 6.51 -5.95 -3.85
N TRP A 59 6.82 -4.77 -3.28
CA TRP A 59 7.29 -3.60 -4.03
C TRP A 59 8.63 -3.87 -4.71
N THR A 60 9.62 -4.37 -3.95
CA THR A 60 10.97 -4.66 -4.44
C THR A 60 10.95 -5.65 -5.60
N ARG A 61 10.06 -6.66 -5.52
CA ARG A 61 9.88 -7.68 -6.56
C ARG A 61 8.99 -7.23 -7.72
N ARG A 62 8.49 -5.98 -7.71
CA ARG A 62 7.56 -5.44 -8.70
C ARG A 62 6.28 -6.28 -8.86
N ALA A 63 5.84 -6.91 -7.76
CA ALA A 63 4.66 -7.78 -7.72
C ALA A 63 3.36 -7.01 -7.41
N LEU A 64 3.45 -5.74 -6.99
CA LEU A 64 2.32 -4.85 -6.72
C LEU A 64 1.91 -4.15 -8.01
N ARG A 65 1.46 -4.91 -9.01
CA ARG A 65 1.03 -4.39 -10.31
C ARG A 65 -0.40 -4.81 -10.58
N PRO A 66 -1.23 -3.94 -11.17
CA PRO A 66 -2.45 -4.41 -11.81
C PRO A 66 -2.07 -5.49 -12.86
N PRO A 67 -2.94 -6.51 -13.09
CA PRO A 67 -2.76 -7.48 -14.17
C PRO A 67 -2.69 -6.81 -15.54
#